data_AF-A0A6G1C6C8-F1
#
_entry.id   AF-A0A6G1C6C8-F1
#
_cell.length_a   1.000
_cell.length_b   1.000
_cell.length_c   1.000
_cell.angle_alpha   90.00
_cell.angle_beta   90.00
_cell.angle_gamma   90.00
#
_symmetry.space_group_name_H-M   'P 1'
#
loop_
_entity.id
_entity.type
_entity.pdbx_description
1 polymer ?
#
loop_
_entity_poly.entity_id
_entity_poly.type
_entity_poly.pdbx_seq_one_letter_code
_entity_poly.pdbx_strand_id
1 'polypeptide(L)'
;DVRQEVAAVASVYGDDCHVVCGFPPHVVVHVRPRTADDSSQQFVELFLGIKASSQYPKEPPHVYAVESKGLDENRQTYLVSSIQNKAKELSCYPMLVTLCEEAVEILSNMNHPAGDCPLCLYPLVQEDKDGSALPFMKLMSCYHCFHSDCIMRWWEWLQNDDTDSKKSSTAVTTEVIHASEGLDLSSSAKHHNVSQHKGLCPVCRKVFDEKDIEHVRDLLGANTSKLVC
;
A
#
# COMPACT_ATOMS: atom_id res chain seq x y z
N ASP A 1 26.71 -17.38 -18.65
CA ASP A 1 25.88 -18.59 -18.73
C ASP A 1 24.47 -18.26 -18.22
N VAL A 2 23.41 -18.78 -18.83
CA VAL A 2 22.01 -18.49 -18.46
C VAL A 2 21.72 -18.89 -17.01
N ARG A 3 22.32 -19.97 -16.51
CA ARG A 3 22.14 -20.38 -15.10
C ARG A 3 22.74 -19.38 -14.11
N GLN A 4 23.89 -18.78 -14.47
CA GLN A 4 24.53 -17.74 -13.64
C GLN A 4 23.66 -16.47 -13.58
N GLU A 5 22.97 -16.16 -14.68
CA GLU A 5 22.08 -15.03 -14.73
C GLU A 5 20.83 -15.22 -13.86
N VAL A 6 20.21 -16.41 -13.90
CA VAL A 6 19.11 -16.75 -12.99
C VAL A 6 19.57 -16.67 -11.52
N ALA A 7 20.77 -17.16 -11.22
CA ALA A 7 21.36 -17.04 -9.89
C ALA A 7 21.61 -15.58 -9.48
N ALA A 8 21.99 -14.72 -10.43
CA ALA A 8 22.16 -13.29 -10.18
C ALA A 8 20.83 -12.63 -9.82
N VAL A 9 19.75 -12.89 -10.55
CA VAL A 9 18.40 -12.37 -10.21
C VAL A 9 17.98 -12.83 -8.82
N ALA A 10 18.11 -14.14 -8.54
CA ALA A 10 17.76 -14.69 -7.24
C ALA A 10 18.59 -14.08 -6.09
N SER A 11 19.87 -13.78 -6.33
CA SER A 11 20.74 -13.14 -5.34
C SER A 11 20.44 -11.66 -5.12
N VAL A 12 20.05 -10.93 -6.16
CA VAL A 12 19.75 -9.49 -6.08
C VAL A 12 18.42 -9.25 -5.36
N TYR A 13 17.42 -10.06 -5.68
CA TYR A 13 16.06 -9.87 -5.19
C TYR A 13 15.72 -10.75 -3.97
N GLY A 14 16.53 -11.76 -3.65
CA GLY A 14 16.35 -12.58 -2.45
C GLY A 14 14.95 -13.20 -2.38
N ASP A 15 14.25 -12.95 -1.28
CA ASP A 15 12.88 -13.44 -1.03
C ASP A 15 11.85 -12.89 -2.03
N ASP A 16 12.16 -11.78 -2.71
CA ASP A 16 11.29 -11.21 -3.73
C ASP A 16 11.41 -11.93 -5.09
N CYS A 17 12.32 -12.88 -5.26
CA CYS A 17 12.47 -13.65 -6.49
C CYS A 17 12.06 -15.12 -6.33
N HIS A 18 11.04 -15.52 -7.11
CA HIS A 18 10.64 -16.90 -7.26
C HIS A 18 11.10 -17.48 -8.61
N VAL A 19 12.02 -18.44 -8.57
CA VAL A 19 12.48 -19.17 -9.75
C VAL A 19 11.54 -20.34 -10.03
N VAL A 20 10.66 -20.18 -11.02
CA VAL A 20 9.73 -21.23 -11.48
C VAL A 20 10.47 -22.31 -12.26
N CYS A 21 11.41 -21.91 -13.12
CA CYS A 21 12.24 -22.82 -13.89
C CYS A 21 13.62 -22.20 -14.14
N GLY A 22 14.70 -22.98 -13.95
CA GLY A 22 16.06 -22.51 -14.20
C GLY A 22 16.50 -22.54 -15.67
N PHE A 23 15.91 -23.41 -16.50
CA PHE A 23 16.19 -23.46 -17.93
C PHE A 23 15.07 -24.18 -18.73
N PRO A 24 14.52 -23.56 -19.80
CA PRO A 24 14.67 -22.14 -20.12
C PRO A 24 14.15 -21.27 -18.96
N PRO A 25 14.78 -20.12 -18.68
CA PRO A 25 14.45 -19.33 -17.50
C PRO A 25 12.98 -18.96 -17.42
N HIS A 26 12.40 -19.18 -16.25
CA HIS A 26 11.11 -18.61 -15.87
C HIS A 26 11.21 -18.13 -14.44
N VAL A 27 11.18 -16.83 -14.25
CA VAL A 27 11.25 -16.18 -12.94
C VAL A 27 10.05 -15.26 -12.74
N VAL A 28 9.61 -15.12 -11.50
CA VAL A 28 8.65 -14.14 -11.05
C VAL A 28 9.32 -13.31 -9.97
N VAL A 29 9.36 -11.98 -10.15
CA VAL A 29 10.05 -11.06 -9.24
C VAL A 29 9.07 -10.02 -8.71
N HIS A 30 8.97 -9.88 -7.39
CA HIS A 30 8.25 -8.78 -6.76
C HIS A 30 9.10 -7.52 -6.85
N VAL A 31 8.70 -6.61 -7.73
CA VAL A 31 9.35 -5.32 -7.92
C VAL A 31 8.54 -4.22 -7.24
N ARG A 32 9.25 -3.31 -6.56
CA ARG A 32 8.70 -2.16 -5.83
C ARG A 32 9.43 -0.89 -6.26
N PRO A 33 8.76 0.28 -6.21
CA PRO A 33 9.43 1.55 -6.44
C PRO A 33 10.50 1.81 -5.38
N ARG A 34 11.50 2.62 -5.73
CA ARG A 34 12.57 3.03 -4.79
C ARG A 34 12.02 4.09 -3.83
N THR A 35 11.55 3.65 -2.67
CA THR A 35 11.01 4.53 -1.61
C THR A 35 11.91 4.62 -0.37
N ALA A 36 13.17 4.17 -0.47
CA ALA A 36 14.07 4.05 0.68
C ALA A 36 13.45 3.25 1.85
N ASP A 37 12.78 2.15 1.51
CA ASP A 37 12.05 1.26 2.41
C ASP A 37 10.87 1.91 3.18
N ASP A 38 10.46 3.12 2.77
CA ASP A 38 9.28 3.77 3.30
C ASP A 38 8.01 3.19 2.66
N SER A 39 7.36 2.28 3.39
CA SER A 39 6.10 1.66 2.97
C SER A 39 4.95 2.66 2.83
N SER A 40 5.00 3.80 3.55
CA SER A 40 3.97 4.86 3.47
C SER A 40 3.96 5.52 2.09
N GLN A 41 5.13 5.58 1.46
CA GLN A 41 5.34 6.19 0.14
C GLN A 41 5.26 5.18 -1.01
N GLN A 42 5.05 3.88 -0.75
CA GLN A 42 4.96 2.87 -1.80
C GLN A 42 3.54 2.74 -2.34
N PHE A 43 3.17 3.47 -3.37
CA PHE A 43 1.81 3.48 -3.91
C PHE A 43 1.55 2.36 -4.92
N VAL A 44 2.60 1.82 -5.52
CA VAL A 44 2.51 0.79 -6.56
C VAL A 44 3.40 -0.41 -6.25
N GLU A 45 3.02 -1.56 -6.79
CA GLU A 45 3.87 -2.76 -6.83
C GLU A 45 3.46 -3.69 -7.97
N LEU A 46 4.38 -4.57 -8.37
CA LEU A 46 4.16 -5.52 -9.46
C LEU A 46 4.91 -6.83 -9.18
N PHE A 47 4.26 -7.95 -9.46
CA PHE A 47 4.90 -9.24 -9.64
C PHE A 47 5.20 -9.43 -11.13
N LEU A 48 6.46 -9.21 -11.52
CA LEU A 48 6.93 -9.28 -12.90
C LEU A 48 7.26 -10.73 -13.27
N GLY A 49 6.56 -11.27 -14.25
CA GLY A 49 6.88 -12.55 -14.86
C GLY A 49 7.80 -12.39 -16.07
N ILE A 50 8.92 -13.10 -16.07
CA ILE A 50 9.85 -13.17 -17.21
C ILE A 50 10.00 -14.64 -17.61
N LYS A 51 9.53 -14.98 -18.81
CA LYS A 51 9.54 -16.35 -19.33
C LYS A 51 10.29 -16.43 -20.64
N ALA A 52 11.46 -17.05 -20.61
CA ALA A 52 12.33 -17.27 -21.75
C ALA A 52 11.98 -18.56 -22.50
N SER A 53 12.39 -18.62 -23.78
CA SER A 53 12.43 -19.85 -24.56
C SER A 53 13.81 -20.50 -24.48
N SER A 54 13.97 -21.68 -25.09
CA SER A 54 15.28 -22.33 -25.23
C SER A 54 16.25 -21.56 -26.14
N GLN A 55 15.78 -20.56 -26.89
CA GLN A 55 16.60 -19.72 -27.77
C GLN A 55 17.14 -18.46 -27.08
N TYR A 56 16.82 -18.25 -25.82
CA TYR A 56 17.36 -17.15 -25.01
C TYR A 56 18.91 -17.22 -24.92
N PRO A 57 19.63 -16.09 -25.00
CA PRO A 57 19.15 -14.71 -25.08
C PRO A 57 18.88 -14.18 -26.50
N LYS A 58 19.03 -14.99 -27.55
CA LYS A 58 18.81 -14.54 -28.93
C LYS A 58 17.35 -14.18 -29.17
N GLU A 59 16.45 -15.04 -28.69
CA GLU A 59 15.03 -14.73 -28.60
C GLU A 59 14.77 -14.04 -27.24
N PRO A 60 14.21 -12.82 -27.24
CA PRO A 60 13.90 -12.12 -26.01
C PRO A 60 12.81 -12.88 -25.22
N PRO A 61 12.85 -12.85 -23.88
CA PRO A 61 11.82 -13.48 -23.08
C PRO A 61 10.48 -12.76 -23.25
N HIS A 62 9.40 -13.49 -22.99
CA HIS A 62 8.08 -12.92 -22.82
C HIS A 62 7.96 -12.31 -21.42
N VAL A 63 7.56 -11.04 -21.38
CA VAL A 63 7.36 -10.27 -20.15
C VAL A 63 5.86 -10.10 -19.92
N TYR A 64 5.41 -10.32 -18.69
CA TYR A 64 4.00 -10.17 -18.31
C TYR A 64 3.86 -9.79 -16.83
N ALA A 65 2.72 -9.20 -16.48
CA ALA A 65 2.34 -8.93 -15.11
C ALA A 65 1.59 -10.14 -14.52
N VAL A 66 2.05 -10.68 -13.40
CA VAL A 66 1.33 -11.73 -12.65
C VAL A 66 0.21 -11.11 -11.82
N GLU A 67 0.57 -10.07 -11.06
CA GLU A 67 -0.33 -9.27 -10.23
C GLU A 67 0.26 -7.87 -10.08
N SER A 68 -0.59 -6.85 -9.94
CA SER A 68 -0.19 -5.46 -9.68
C SER A 68 -1.10 -4.83 -8.62
N LYS A 69 -0.57 -3.84 -7.89
CA LYS A 69 -1.39 -2.96 -7.04
C LYS A 69 -1.07 -1.50 -7.33
N GLY A 70 -2.08 -0.64 -7.26
CA GLY A 70 -1.95 0.80 -7.48
C GLY A 70 -1.72 1.23 -8.93
N LEU A 71 -1.69 0.27 -9.88
CA LEU A 71 -1.59 0.53 -11.31
C LEU A 71 -2.97 0.34 -11.96
N ASP A 72 -3.37 1.30 -12.79
CA ASP A 72 -4.48 1.09 -13.73
C ASP A 72 -4.01 0.30 -14.97
N GLU A 73 -4.98 -0.15 -15.77
CA GLU A 73 -4.73 -0.97 -16.95
C GLU A 73 -3.79 -0.31 -17.97
N ASN A 74 -3.88 1.02 -18.13
CA ASN A 74 -3.05 1.76 -19.08
C ASN A 74 -1.59 1.79 -18.60
N ARG A 75 -1.36 2.10 -17.32
CA ARG A 75 -0.02 2.12 -16.71
C ARG A 75 0.61 0.74 -16.67
N GLN A 76 -0.17 -0.30 -16.38
CA GLN A 76 0.31 -1.68 -16.45
C GLN A 76 0.70 -2.07 -17.89
N THR A 77 -0.14 -1.73 -18.87
CA THR A 77 0.14 -2.00 -20.29
C THR A 77 1.40 -1.27 -20.76
N TYR A 78 1.55 0.00 -20.38
CA TYR A 78 2.74 0.79 -20.66
C TYR A 78 4.00 0.15 -20.06
N LEU A 79 3.97 -0.19 -18.77
CA LEU A 79 5.10 -0.80 -18.08
C LEU A 79 5.54 -2.11 -18.75
N VAL A 80 4.60 -3.03 -18.98
CA VAL A 80 4.92 -4.34 -19.60
C VAL A 80 5.46 -4.15 -21.02
N SER A 81 4.87 -3.24 -21.79
CA SER A 81 5.32 -2.95 -23.16
C SER A 81 6.72 -2.34 -23.20
N SER A 82 7.02 -1.42 -22.29
CA SER A 82 8.35 -0.79 -22.17
C SER A 82 9.43 -1.82 -21.83
N ILE A 83 9.18 -2.70 -20.86
CA ILE A 83 10.14 -3.77 -20.50
C ILE A 83 10.28 -4.78 -21.65
N GLN A 84 9.18 -5.13 -22.33
CA GLN A 84 9.23 -6.03 -23.48
C GLN A 84 10.01 -5.43 -24.66
N ASN A 85 9.97 -4.11 -24.84
CA ASN A 85 10.79 -3.42 -25.84
C ASN A 85 12.26 -3.39 -25.43
N LYS A 86 12.56 -3.12 -24.15
CA LYS A 86 13.92 -3.24 -23.60
C LYS A 86 14.51 -4.64 -23.82
N ALA A 87 13.71 -5.68 -23.64
CA ALA A 87 14.13 -7.06 -23.91
C ALA A 87 14.53 -7.27 -25.38
N LYS A 88 13.78 -6.69 -26.32
CA LYS A 88 14.12 -6.76 -27.76
C LYS A 88 15.43 -6.03 -28.07
N GLU A 89 15.66 -4.87 -27.47
CA GLU A 89 16.90 -4.10 -27.63
C GLU A 89 18.13 -4.86 -27.12
N LEU A 90 17.97 -5.63 -26.06
CA LEU A 90 19.03 -6.42 -25.43
C LEU A 90 19.22 -7.82 -26.03
N SER A 91 18.51 -8.14 -27.12
CA SER A 91 18.61 -9.45 -27.77
C SER A 91 20.06 -9.85 -28.01
N CYS A 92 20.36 -11.13 -27.82
CA CYS A 92 21.70 -11.74 -27.83
C CYS A 92 22.58 -11.46 -26.59
N TYR A 93 22.09 -10.74 -25.57
CA TYR A 93 22.80 -10.53 -24.30
C TYR A 93 21.97 -11.00 -23.10
N PRO A 94 22.62 -11.43 -22.00
CA PRO A 94 21.95 -11.55 -20.70
C PRO A 94 21.22 -10.25 -20.36
N MET A 95 19.95 -10.36 -19.94
CA MET A 95 19.06 -9.23 -19.69
C MET A 95 18.12 -9.38 -18.48
N LEU A 96 18.00 -10.54 -17.82
CA LEU A 96 17.00 -10.79 -16.77
C LEU A 96 17.10 -9.75 -15.63
N VAL A 97 18.30 -9.49 -15.11
CA VAL A 97 18.51 -8.46 -14.06
C VAL A 97 18.14 -7.08 -14.59
N THR A 98 18.59 -6.74 -15.81
CA THR A 98 18.32 -5.45 -16.44
C THR A 98 16.83 -5.19 -16.62
N LEU A 99 16.04 -6.23 -16.98
CA LEU A 99 14.59 -6.11 -17.12
C LEU A 99 13.89 -5.87 -15.77
N CYS A 100 14.39 -6.48 -14.70
CA CYS A 100 13.89 -6.21 -13.35
C CYS A 100 14.22 -4.77 -12.91
N GLU A 101 15.44 -4.28 -13.17
CA GLU A 101 15.82 -2.90 -12.87
C GLU A 101 15.01 -1.88 -13.68
N GLU A 102 14.77 -2.13 -14.96
CA GLU A 102 13.89 -1.30 -15.79
C GLU A 102 12.48 -1.23 -15.21
N ALA A 103 11.95 -2.35 -14.70
CA ALA A 103 10.65 -2.37 -14.02
C ALA A 103 10.65 -1.50 -12.75
N VAL A 104 11.71 -1.60 -11.93
CA VAL A 104 11.88 -0.78 -10.72
C VAL A 104 11.94 0.71 -11.06
N GLU A 105 12.67 1.08 -12.11
CA GLU A 105 12.78 2.48 -12.57
C GLU A 105 11.43 3.03 -13.02
N ILE A 106 10.72 2.29 -13.90
CA ILE A 106 9.40 2.67 -14.39
C ILE A 106 8.38 2.78 -13.24
N LEU A 107 8.37 1.82 -12.30
CA LEU A 107 7.51 1.88 -11.12
C LEU A 107 7.82 3.08 -10.24
N SER A 108 9.10 3.41 -10.06
CA SER A 108 9.53 4.56 -9.27
C SER A 108 9.02 5.87 -9.86
N ASN A 109 9.10 6.02 -11.18
CA ASN A 109 8.60 7.20 -11.89
C ASN A 109 7.08 7.32 -11.85
N MET A 110 6.37 6.19 -11.81
CA MET A 110 4.92 6.15 -11.67
C MET A 110 4.50 5.86 -10.23
N ASN A 111 5.28 6.20 -9.21
CA ASN A 111 4.92 5.88 -7.82
C ASN A 111 3.90 6.87 -7.24
N HIS A 112 2.69 6.84 -7.78
CA HIS A 112 1.56 7.63 -7.34
C HIS A 112 0.26 6.83 -7.54
N PRO A 113 -0.81 7.14 -6.79
CA PRO A 113 -2.10 6.50 -6.97
C PRO A 113 -2.71 6.83 -8.34
N ALA A 114 -3.55 5.92 -8.83
CA ALA A 114 -4.42 6.13 -9.99
C ALA A 114 -5.83 6.50 -9.56
N GLY A 115 -6.55 7.19 -10.45
CA GLY A 115 -7.98 7.43 -10.35
C GLY A 115 -8.40 8.52 -9.37
N ASP A 116 -9.68 8.48 -9.01
CA ASP A 116 -10.31 9.49 -8.17
C ASP A 116 -10.31 9.08 -6.69
N CYS A 117 -10.25 10.08 -5.82
CA CYS A 117 -10.38 9.90 -4.38
C CYS A 117 -11.79 9.38 -4.06
N PRO A 118 -11.95 8.23 -3.38
CA PRO A 118 -13.27 7.65 -3.10
C PRO A 118 -14.18 8.51 -2.21
N LEU A 119 -13.61 9.50 -1.51
CA LEU A 119 -14.35 10.37 -0.59
C LEU A 119 -14.90 11.64 -1.24
N CYS A 120 -14.14 12.24 -2.17
CA CYS A 120 -14.54 13.50 -2.83
C CYS A 120 -14.79 13.36 -4.33
N LEU A 121 -14.45 12.22 -4.93
CA LEU A 121 -14.59 11.90 -6.36
C LEU A 121 -13.78 12.82 -7.29
N TYR A 122 -12.76 13.49 -6.76
CA TYR A 122 -11.78 14.25 -7.57
C TYR A 122 -10.50 13.44 -7.78
N PRO A 123 -9.75 13.68 -8.87
CA PRO A 123 -8.51 12.97 -9.17
C PRO A 123 -7.51 13.01 -8.00
N LEU A 124 -6.94 11.86 -7.65
CA LEU A 124 -5.89 11.75 -6.63
C LEU A 124 -4.60 12.47 -7.05
N VAL A 125 -4.32 12.46 -8.35
CA VAL A 125 -3.22 13.19 -8.98
C VAL A 125 -3.83 14.12 -10.02
N GLN A 126 -3.55 15.42 -9.91
CA GLN A 126 -3.94 16.43 -10.91
C GLN A 126 -2.78 16.65 -11.88
N GLU A 127 -3.04 16.63 -13.18
CA GLU A 127 -2.00 16.82 -14.21
C GLU A 127 -1.52 18.28 -14.32
N ASP A 128 -2.26 19.23 -13.73
CA ASP A 128 -2.09 20.66 -13.96
C ASP A 128 -1.88 21.48 -12.68
N LYS A 129 -0.73 22.17 -12.65
CA LYS A 129 -0.42 23.48 -12.01
C LYS A 129 0.18 23.49 -10.59
N ASP A 130 1.34 24.16 -10.53
CA ASP A 130 2.04 24.67 -9.35
C ASP A 130 2.46 23.67 -8.29
N GLY A 131 3.27 22.66 -8.67
CA GLY A 131 4.32 22.04 -7.83
C GLY A 131 3.91 21.50 -6.46
N SER A 132 2.63 21.50 -6.13
CA SER A 132 2.03 21.19 -4.85
C SER A 132 0.95 20.16 -5.12
N ALA A 133 1.40 18.98 -5.57
CA ALA A 133 0.54 17.81 -5.55
C ALA A 133 -0.08 17.73 -4.15
N LEU A 134 -1.42 17.74 -4.08
CA LEU A 134 -2.10 17.58 -2.79
C LEU A 134 -1.61 16.25 -2.20
N PRO A 135 -1.13 16.24 -0.95
CA PRO A 135 -0.59 15.04 -0.36
C PRO A 135 -1.71 14.00 -0.35
N PHE A 136 -1.43 12.81 -0.86
CA PHE A 136 -2.33 11.67 -0.78
C PHE A 136 -1.77 10.65 0.20
N MET A 137 -2.68 9.90 0.81
CA MET A 137 -2.39 8.86 1.78
C MET A 137 -2.84 7.53 1.22
N LYS A 138 -1.99 6.52 1.38
CA LYS A 138 -2.32 5.11 1.23
C LYS A 138 -2.61 4.50 2.59
N LEU A 139 -3.63 3.65 2.69
CA LEU A 139 -3.76 2.71 3.81
C LEU A 139 -2.87 1.48 3.54
N MET A 140 -1.90 1.23 4.43
CA MET A 140 -1.01 0.07 4.40
C MET A 140 -1.78 -1.25 4.41
N SER A 141 -2.90 -1.31 5.13
CA SER A 141 -3.70 -2.54 5.20
C SER A 141 -4.33 -2.93 3.86
N CYS A 142 -4.69 -1.99 2.97
CA CYS A 142 -5.46 -2.31 1.77
C CYS A 142 -5.07 -1.56 0.48
N TYR A 143 -4.01 -0.75 0.48
CA TYR A 143 -3.53 0.05 -0.66
C TYR A 143 -4.51 1.10 -1.22
N HIS A 144 -5.72 1.22 -0.68
CA HIS A 144 -6.63 2.30 -1.04
C HIS A 144 -6.04 3.66 -0.68
N CYS A 145 -6.14 4.58 -1.63
CA CYS A 145 -5.56 5.91 -1.54
C CYS A 145 -6.65 6.98 -1.47
N PHE A 146 -6.34 8.06 -0.76
CA PHE A 146 -7.23 9.19 -0.52
C PHE A 146 -6.41 10.48 -0.58
N HIS A 147 -7.03 11.63 -0.89
CA HIS A 147 -6.41 12.89 -0.50
C HIS A 147 -6.26 12.91 1.01
N SER A 148 -5.12 13.37 1.50
CA SER A 148 -4.82 13.46 2.94
C SER A 148 -5.95 14.19 3.67
N ASP A 149 -6.40 15.33 3.15
CA ASP A 149 -7.47 16.12 3.76
C ASP A 149 -8.80 15.37 3.83
N CYS A 150 -9.10 14.55 2.82
CA CYS A 150 -10.34 13.77 2.80
C CYS A 150 -10.33 12.70 3.89
N ILE A 151 -9.23 11.93 4.00
CA ILE A 151 -9.14 10.89 5.02
C ILE A 151 -9.01 11.46 6.43
N MET A 152 -8.33 12.60 6.61
CA MET A 152 -8.25 13.30 7.90
C MET A 152 -9.63 13.75 8.38
N ARG A 153 -10.42 14.43 7.54
CA ARG A 153 -11.78 14.86 7.91
C ARG A 153 -12.69 13.68 8.22
N TRP A 154 -12.56 12.60 7.45
CA TRP A 154 -13.31 11.37 7.69
C TRP A 154 -12.93 10.74 9.04
N TRP A 155 -11.66 10.73 9.39
CA TRP A 155 -11.15 10.22 10.67
C TRP A 155 -11.59 11.05 11.87
N GLU A 156 -11.54 12.39 11.76
CA GLU A 156 -12.06 13.31 12.79
C GLU A 156 -13.56 13.09 13.03
N TRP A 157 -14.35 12.93 11.95
CA TRP A 157 -15.77 12.62 12.06
C TRP A 157 -16.02 11.31 12.79
N LEU A 158 -15.29 10.24 12.44
CA LEU A 158 -15.42 8.93 13.09
C LEU A 158 -15.18 8.99 14.60
N GLN A 159 -14.18 9.78 15.02
CA GLN A 159 -13.88 9.97 16.45
C GLN A 159 -14.98 10.74 17.18
N ASN A 160 -15.60 11.73 16.53
CA ASN A 160 -16.63 12.57 17.15
C ASN A 160 -17.99 11.86 17.25
N ASP A 161 -18.38 11.05 16.25
CA ASP A 161 -19.64 10.29 16.23
C ASP A 161 -19.74 9.28 17.41
N ASP A 162 -18.60 8.69 17.78
CA ASP A 162 -18.48 7.82 18.95
C ASP A 162 -18.63 8.58 20.29
N THR A 163 -18.28 9.87 20.35
CA THR A 163 -18.44 10.67 21.59
C THR A 163 -19.90 11.02 21.85
N ASP A 164 -20.70 11.27 20.82
CA ASP A 164 -22.12 11.58 20.98
C ASP A 164 -22.95 10.32 21.28
N SER A 165 -22.56 9.16 20.73
CA SER A 165 -23.14 7.86 21.09
C SER A 165 -22.87 7.46 22.56
N LYS A 166 -21.70 7.82 23.11
CA LYS A 166 -21.36 7.60 24.54
C LYS A 166 -22.05 8.59 25.49
N LYS A 167 -22.39 9.82 25.03
CA LYS A 167 -23.16 10.79 25.83
C LYS A 167 -24.63 10.38 26.02
N SER A 168 -25.23 9.70 25.04
CA SER A 168 -26.63 9.25 25.12
C SER A 168 -26.86 8.11 26.13
N SER A 169 -25.82 7.31 26.42
CA SER A 169 -25.92 6.17 27.34
C SER A 169 -25.74 6.50 28.83
N THR A 170 -25.45 7.77 29.18
CA THR A 170 -25.26 8.19 30.59
C THR A 170 -26.49 8.89 31.18
N ALA A 171 -27.58 9.04 30.42
CA ALA A 171 -28.77 9.77 30.84
C ALA A 171 -29.98 8.86 31.19
N VAL A 172 -29.76 7.73 31.86
CA VAL A 172 -30.82 7.06 32.65
C VAL A 172 -30.20 6.50 33.94
N THR A 173 -30.05 7.34 34.96
CA THR A 173 -30.09 6.90 36.35
C THR A 173 -30.91 7.90 37.15
N THR A 174 -32.22 7.62 37.29
CA THR A 174 -33.04 8.18 38.37
C THR A 174 -33.57 7.01 39.18
N GLU A 175 -32.79 6.70 40.23
CA GLU A 175 -33.20 6.34 41.59
C GLU A 175 -34.46 5.50 41.81
N VAL A 176 -34.26 4.27 42.32
CA VAL A 176 -35.08 3.75 43.42
C VAL A 176 -34.17 3.08 44.44
N ILE A 177 -34.14 3.69 45.63
CA ILE A 177 -33.52 3.22 46.87
C ILE A 177 -34.24 1.93 47.34
N HIS A 178 -33.52 0.87 47.73
CA HIS A 178 -33.82 0.12 48.97
C HIS A 178 -32.67 -0.85 49.35
N ALA A 179 -32.43 -0.90 50.67
CA ALA A 179 -31.27 -1.46 51.36
C ALA A 179 -31.29 -2.99 51.55
N SER A 180 -30.11 -3.62 51.62
CA SER A 180 -29.67 -4.49 52.73
C SER A 180 -28.34 -5.22 52.42
N GLU A 181 -27.40 -5.07 53.37
CA GLU A 181 -26.39 -6.00 53.88
C GLU A 181 -25.66 -7.03 52.98
N GLY A 182 -24.32 -6.98 53.02
CA GLY A 182 -23.52 -8.19 53.24
C GLY A 182 -22.42 -8.55 52.24
N LEU A 183 -21.18 -8.44 52.72
CA LEU A 183 -20.02 -9.33 52.50
C LEU A 183 -19.07 -9.12 51.30
N ASP A 184 -17.79 -9.07 51.71
CA ASP A 184 -16.54 -9.06 50.95
C ASP A 184 -16.44 -10.15 49.88
N LEU A 185 -15.77 -9.86 48.75
CA LEU A 185 -14.47 -10.49 48.44
C LEU A 185 -13.84 -9.89 47.17
N SER A 186 -12.56 -9.58 47.30
CA SER A 186 -11.59 -9.33 46.24
C SER A 186 -11.67 -10.32 45.06
N SER A 187 -11.71 -9.80 43.83
CA SER A 187 -10.86 -10.34 42.77
C SER A 187 -10.55 -9.27 41.74
N SER A 188 -9.26 -9.03 41.53
CA SER A 188 -8.69 -8.12 40.55
C SER A 188 -8.93 -8.66 39.14
N ALA A 189 -10.11 -8.42 38.58
CA ALA A 189 -10.33 -8.56 37.15
C ALA A 189 -9.62 -7.40 36.46
N LYS A 190 -8.44 -7.70 35.88
CA LYS A 190 -7.77 -6.83 34.92
C LYS A 190 -8.73 -6.58 33.76
N HIS A 191 -9.46 -5.47 33.82
CA HIS A 191 -10.14 -4.92 32.66
C HIS A 191 -9.06 -4.51 31.66
N HIS A 192 -8.72 -5.42 30.74
CA HIS A 192 -8.12 -5.04 29.46
C HIS A 192 -9.16 -4.26 28.67
N ASN A 193 -9.38 -3.01 29.06
CA ASN A 193 -10.22 -2.09 28.30
C ASN A 193 -9.33 -1.40 27.26
N VAL A 194 -8.93 -2.16 26.24
CA VAL A 194 -8.35 -1.61 25.01
C VAL A 194 -9.37 -1.82 23.90
N SER A 195 -10.54 -1.19 24.02
CA SER A 195 -11.34 -0.87 22.85
C SER A 195 -10.72 0.34 22.16
N GLN A 196 -9.49 0.20 21.67
CA GLN A 196 -8.93 1.15 20.70
C GLN A 196 -9.75 0.97 19.43
N HIS A 197 -10.61 1.95 19.16
CA HIS A 197 -11.51 1.97 18.01
C HIS A 197 -10.67 1.86 16.74
N LYS A 198 -10.60 0.65 16.16
CA LYS A 198 -9.92 0.44 14.89
C LYS A 198 -10.86 0.93 13.79
N GLY A 199 -10.52 2.03 13.12
CA GLY A 199 -11.30 2.49 11.98
C GLY A 199 -11.31 1.47 10.83
N LEU A 200 -12.28 1.63 9.92
CA LEU A 200 -12.46 0.76 8.76
C LEU A 200 -12.19 1.53 7.47
N CYS A 201 -11.57 0.90 6.48
CA CYS A 201 -11.42 1.52 5.16
C CYS A 201 -12.79 1.89 4.57
N PRO A 202 -13.01 3.15 4.15
CA PRO A 202 -14.27 3.56 3.51
C PRO A 202 -14.61 2.78 2.24
N VAL A 203 -13.59 2.20 1.60
CA VAL A 203 -13.73 1.46 0.34
C VAL A 203 -14.02 -0.01 0.57
N CYS A 204 -13.13 -0.72 1.29
CA CYS A 204 -13.23 -2.18 1.44
C CYS A 204 -13.59 -2.65 2.86
N ARG A 205 -13.81 -1.73 3.80
CA ARG A 205 -14.14 -2.00 5.21
C ARG A 205 -13.10 -2.84 5.94
N LYS A 206 -11.88 -2.97 5.41
CA LYS A 206 -10.77 -3.61 6.11
C LYS A 206 -10.43 -2.79 7.35
N VAL A 207 -10.19 -3.49 8.45
CA VAL A 207 -9.77 -2.89 9.73
C VAL A 207 -8.39 -2.26 9.55
N PHE A 208 -8.24 -1.03 10.03
CA PHE A 208 -6.95 -0.35 10.05
C PHE A 208 -5.94 -1.12 10.88
N ASP A 209 -4.74 -1.26 10.35
CA ASP A 209 -3.62 -1.75 11.13
C ASP A 209 -2.98 -0.62 11.95
N GLU A 210 -1.95 -0.96 12.73
CA GLU A 210 -1.25 0.03 13.56
C GLU A 210 -0.57 1.11 12.71
N LYS A 211 0.01 0.73 11.56
CA LYS A 211 0.69 1.65 10.64
C LYS A 211 -0.28 2.62 9.97
N ASP A 212 -1.49 2.16 9.65
CA ASP A 212 -2.57 3.01 9.13
C ASP A 212 -2.91 4.12 10.13
N ILE A 213 -3.08 3.76 11.41
CA ILE A 213 -3.45 4.70 12.46
C ILE A 213 -2.32 5.70 12.71
N GLU A 214 -1.07 5.22 12.76
CA GLU A 214 0.11 6.08 12.91
C GLU A 214 0.21 7.07 11.75
N HIS A 215 0.08 6.60 10.51
CA HIS A 215 0.17 7.45 9.32
C HIS A 215 -0.92 8.53 9.32
N VAL A 216 -2.17 8.19 9.66
CA VAL A 216 -3.27 9.17 9.79
C VAL A 216 -2.97 10.20 10.88
N ARG A 217 -2.46 9.76 12.03
CA ARG A 217 -2.10 10.66 13.14
C ARG A 217 -0.96 11.61 12.77
N ASP A 218 0.05 11.12 12.06
CA ASP A 218 1.20 11.93 11.65
C ASP A 218 0.77 13.04 10.67
N LEU A 219 -0.16 12.74 9.75
CA LEU A 219 -0.76 13.76 8.89
C LEU A 219 -1.52 14.83 9.69
N LEU A 220 -2.32 14.43 10.69
CA LEU A 220 -3.04 15.36 11.57
C LEU A 220 -2.06 16.24 12.37
N GLY A 221 -0.97 15.66 12.88
CA GLY A 221 0.09 16.39 13.60
C GLY A 221 0.84 17.39 12.71
N ALA A 222 1.10 17.02 11.46
CA ALA A 222 1.75 17.92 10.50
C ALA A 222 0.85 19.11 10.12
N ASN A 223 -0.46 18.90 9.98
CA ASN A 223 -1.41 19.97 9.66
C ASN A 223 -1.64 20.94 10.82
N THR A 224 -1.76 20.45 12.04
CA THR A 224 -1.88 21.31 13.24
C THR A 224 -0.64 22.20 13.41
N SER A 225 0.54 21.71 13.08
CA SER A 225 1.79 22.49 13.12
C SER A 225 1.85 23.61 12.07
N LYS A 226 1.21 23.43 10.90
CA LYS A 226 1.16 24.45 9.83
C LYS A 226 0.16 25.59 10.11
N LEU A 227 -0.81 25.38 10.99
CA LEU A 227 -1.82 26.37 11.39
C LEU A 227 -1.36 27.27 12.55
N VAL A 228 -0.20 27.00 13.16
CA VAL A 228 0.31 27.69 14.37
C VAL A 228 1.48 28.64 14.07
N CYS A 229 1.83 28.85 12.79
CA CYS A 229 2.84 29.83 12.36
C CYS A 229 2.23 31.08 11.72
#